data_AF-A0A2U2D275-F1
#
_entry.id   AF-A0A2U2D275-F1
#
_cell.length_a   1.000
_cell.length_b   1.000
_cell.length_c   1.000
_cell.angle_alpha   90.00
_cell.angle_beta   90.00
_cell.angle_gamma   90.00
#
_symmetry.space_group_name_H-M   'P 1'
#
loop_
_entity.id
_entity.type
_entity.pdbx_description
1 polymer ?
#
loop_
_entity_poly.entity_id
_entity_poly.type
_entity_poly.pdbx_seq_one_letter_code
_entity_poly.pdbx_strand_id
1 'polypeptide(L)'
;MSPRFILIVAGVALSFMATVVAVYLNMYGISRVYDQAKWGAFGDYFGGILNPIFAMFAFLGVLWSLDLQMKQVRQLALDKKADEILQVVKDIDARLSALLQTHIGRTSGYDLYIFHMVAEAGRGAKQKGDSNGYKEFLQISTDPGSLVEAAVREIRHQVLTMCEFLKRYPQQQSGGYSPIIDYYASKTSRLIPMLGDLGGLPESVRECFDTTTRSA
;
A
#
# COMPACT_ATOMS: atom_id res chain seq x y z
N MET A 1 24.01 -15.23 2.41
CA MET A 1 24.25 -16.49 3.13
C MET A 1 25.41 -16.28 4.11
N SER A 2 25.31 -16.77 5.34
CA SER A 2 26.36 -16.58 6.34
C SER A 2 27.54 -17.54 6.11
N PRO A 3 28.80 -17.12 6.33
CA PRO A 3 29.98 -17.97 6.11
C PRO A 3 29.98 -19.24 6.97
N ARG A 4 29.30 -19.20 8.12
CA ARG A 4 29.11 -20.34 9.02
C ARG A 4 28.25 -21.44 8.40
N PHE A 5 27.24 -21.06 7.61
CA PHE A 5 26.37 -22.02 6.92
C PHE A 5 27.15 -22.84 5.88
N ILE A 6 28.03 -22.18 5.12
CA ILE A 6 28.86 -22.84 4.10
C ILE A 6 29.83 -23.84 4.74
N LEU A 7 30.47 -23.48 5.86
CA LEU A 7 31.39 -24.36 6.59
C LEU A 7 30.69 -25.60 7.15
N ILE A 8 29.46 -25.46 7.66
CA ILE A 8 28.68 -26.60 8.18
C ILE A 8 28.33 -27.56 7.04
N VAL A 9 27.82 -27.04 5.91
CA VAL A 9 27.48 -27.86 4.75
C VAL A 9 28.71 -28.59 4.19
N ALA A 10 29.84 -27.90 4.09
CA ALA A 10 31.10 -28.49 3.64
C ALA A 10 31.57 -29.61 4.59
N GLY A 11 31.52 -29.38 5.91
CA GLY A 11 31.90 -30.39 6.90
C GLY A 11 31.02 -31.65 6.85
N VAL A 12 29.70 -31.49 6.68
CA VAL A 12 28.77 -32.62 6.54
C VAL A 12 29.06 -33.41 5.27
N ALA A 13 29.28 -32.74 4.13
CA ALA A 13 29.60 -33.41 2.87
C ALA A 13 30.91 -34.21 2.97
N LEU A 14 31.94 -33.64 3.59
CA LEU A 14 33.24 -34.28 3.78
C LEU A 14 33.15 -35.49 4.72
N SER A 15 32.36 -35.39 5.79
CA SER A 15 32.09 -36.48 6.72
C SER A 15 31.33 -37.63 6.05
N PHE A 16 30.32 -37.33 5.23
CA PHE A 16 29.57 -38.32 4.46
C PHE A 16 30.50 -39.06 3.48
N MET A 17 31.34 -38.32 2.74
CA MET A 17 32.32 -38.90 1.83
C MET A 17 33.32 -39.82 2.56
N ALA A 18 33.86 -39.37 3.69
CA ALA A 18 34.76 -40.17 4.52
C ALA A 18 34.10 -41.46 5.03
N THR A 19 32.81 -41.40 5.40
CA THR A 19 32.03 -42.54 5.88
C THR A 19 31.83 -43.58 4.77
N VAL A 20 31.44 -43.15 3.56
CA VAL A 20 31.28 -44.04 2.40
C VAL A 20 32.60 -44.76 2.08
N VAL A 21 33.71 -44.02 2.10
CA VAL A 21 35.05 -44.59 1.88
C VAL A 21 35.40 -45.59 2.99
N ALA A 22 35.15 -45.26 4.26
CA ALA A 22 35.44 -46.15 5.39
C ALA A 22 34.64 -47.47 5.34
N VAL A 23 33.35 -47.39 5.02
CA VAL A 23 32.48 -48.58 4.85
C VAL A 23 32.96 -49.44 3.68
N TYR A 24 33.32 -48.83 2.55
CA TYR A 24 33.84 -49.54 1.39
C TYR A 24 35.14 -50.29 1.71
N LEU A 25 36.10 -49.62 2.38
CA LEU A 25 37.37 -50.23 2.77
C LEU A 25 37.20 -51.36 3.79
N ASN A 26 36.22 -51.24 4.69
CA ASN A 26 35.88 -52.29 5.66
C ASN A 26 35.30 -53.54 4.94
N MET A 27 34.40 -53.32 3.98
CA MET A 27 33.65 -54.40 3.33
C MET A 27 34.45 -55.17 2.27
N TYR A 28 35.34 -54.49 1.52
CA TYR A 28 36.08 -55.08 0.40
C TYR A 28 37.60 -55.21 0.63
N GLY A 29 38.10 -54.68 1.76
CA GLY A 29 39.52 -54.65 2.08
C GLY A 29 40.33 -53.72 1.17
N ILE A 30 41.65 -53.67 1.40
CA ILE A 30 42.57 -52.83 0.62
C ILE A 30 43.20 -53.69 -0.48
N SER A 31 42.49 -53.88 -1.58
CA SER A 31 43.02 -54.51 -2.79
C SER A 31 43.09 -53.47 -3.92
N ARG A 32 44.29 -53.22 -4.45
CA ARG A 32 44.50 -52.20 -5.49
C ARG A 32 44.10 -52.78 -6.84
N VAL A 33 42.97 -52.31 -7.36
CA VAL A 33 42.55 -52.57 -8.74
C VAL A 33 43.20 -51.52 -9.63
N TYR A 34 44.17 -51.92 -10.47
CA TYR A 34 44.85 -51.05 -11.44
C TYR A 34 44.10 -50.90 -12.76
N ASP A 35 42.99 -51.61 -12.93
CA ASP A 35 42.15 -51.55 -14.13
C ASP A 35 41.22 -50.34 -14.09
N GLN A 36 41.50 -49.36 -14.96
CA GLN A 36 40.76 -48.10 -15.06
C GLN A 36 39.29 -48.31 -15.48
N ALA A 37 38.98 -49.37 -16.21
CA ALA A 37 37.60 -49.65 -16.64
C ALA A 37 36.67 -49.96 -15.45
N LYS A 38 37.19 -50.63 -14.41
CA LYS A 38 36.42 -50.94 -13.20
C LYS A 38 36.13 -49.70 -12.35
N TRP A 39 37.05 -48.75 -12.31
CA TRP A 39 36.83 -47.45 -11.67
C TRP A 39 35.80 -46.60 -12.43
N GLY A 40 35.80 -46.66 -13.76
CA GLY A 40 34.77 -46.05 -14.60
C GLY A 40 33.38 -46.60 -14.30
N ALA A 41 33.20 -47.93 -14.32
CA ALA A 41 31.93 -48.57 -14.01
C ALA A 41 31.42 -48.29 -12.58
N PHE A 42 32.33 -48.17 -11.61
CA PHE A 42 31.99 -47.75 -10.24
C PHE A 42 31.47 -46.30 -10.21
N GLY A 43 32.16 -45.39 -10.89
CA GLY A 43 31.72 -44.01 -11.05
C GLY A 43 30.35 -43.90 -11.74
N ASP A 44 30.10 -44.72 -12.76
CA ASP A 44 28.83 -44.76 -13.49
C ASP A 44 27.68 -45.25 -12.62
N TYR A 45 27.90 -46.20 -11.71
CA TYR A 45 26.86 -46.66 -10.77
C TYR A 45 26.43 -45.54 -9.81
N PHE A 46 27.39 -44.89 -9.16
CA PHE A 46 27.09 -43.77 -8.25
C PHE A 46 26.56 -42.55 -9.01
N GLY A 47 27.13 -42.25 -10.18
CA GLY A 47 26.65 -41.19 -11.07
C GLY A 47 25.23 -41.45 -11.55
N GLY A 48 24.88 -42.69 -11.90
CA GLY A 48 23.55 -43.09 -12.32
C GLY A 48 22.48 -42.93 -11.24
N ILE A 49 22.84 -43.06 -9.96
CA ILE A 49 21.92 -42.87 -8.83
C ILE A 49 21.89 -41.40 -8.39
N LEU A 50 23.06 -40.77 -8.24
CA LEU A 50 23.19 -39.41 -7.72
C LEU A 50 22.73 -38.37 -8.73
N ASN A 51 22.95 -38.56 -10.03
CA ASN A 51 22.62 -37.56 -11.04
C ASN A 51 21.09 -37.31 -11.14
N PRO A 52 20.20 -38.33 -11.16
CA PRO A 52 18.76 -38.11 -11.05
C PRO A 52 18.33 -37.47 -9.72
N ILE A 53 18.99 -37.81 -8.61
CA ILE A 53 18.70 -37.22 -7.29
C ILE A 53 19.06 -35.73 -7.28
N PHE A 54 20.24 -35.36 -7.80
CA PHE A 54 20.64 -33.97 -7.93
C PHE A 54 19.77 -33.21 -8.92
N ALA A 55 19.39 -33.83 -10.04
CA ALA A 55 18.44 -33.25 -10.99
C ALA A 55 17.07 -32.98 -10.33
N MET A 56 16.57 -33.92 -9.51
CA MET A 56 15.35 -33.74 -8.72
C MET A 56 15.48 -32.58 -7.73
N PHE A 57 16.58 -32.51 -6.97
CA PHE A 57 16.81 -31.40 -6.03
C PHE A 57 16.98 -30.06 -6.74
N ALA A 58 17.66 -30.03 -7.88
CA ALA A 58 17.78 -28.83 -8.69
C ALA A 58 16.40 -28.37 -9.18
N PHE A 59 15.57 -29.30 -9.68
CA PHE A 59 14.20 -29.01 -10.10
C PHE A 59 13.32 -28.51 -8.94
N LEU A 60 13.37 -29.15 -7.77
CA LEU A 60 12.66 -28.69 -6.57
C LEU A 60 13.16 -27.31 -6.12
N GLY A 61 14.46 -27.05 -6.19
CA GLY A 61 15.05 -25.75 -5.89
C GLY A 61 14.54 -24.66 -6.82
N VAL A 62 14.41 -24.94 -8.11
CA VAL A 62 13.81 -24.04 -9.10
C VAL A 62 12.33 -23.80 -8.78
N LEU A 63 11.55 -24.85 -8.50
CA LEU A 63 10.13 -24.70 -8.13
C LEU A 63 9.95 -23.86 -6.87
N TRP A 64 10.76 -24.08 -5.84
CA TRP A 64 10.74 -23.29 -4.62
C TRP A 64 11.12 -21.83 -4.86
N SER A 65 12.14 -21.59 -5.70
CA SER A 65 12.51 -20.25 -6.12
C SER A 65 11.37 -19.55 -6.86
N LEU A 66 10.68 -20.24 -7.77
CA LEU A 66 9.52 -19.71 -8.48
C LEU A 66 8.36 -19.38 -7.54
N ASP A 67 8.05 -20.24 -6.57
CA ASP A 67 7.02 -19.97 -5.57
C ASP A 67 7.36 -18.71 -4.74
N LEU A 68 8.61 -18.57 -4.31
CA LEU A 68 9.06 -17.39 -3.59
C LEU A 68 8.98 -16.13 -4.46
N GLN A 69 9.41 -16.21 -5.73
CA GLN A 69 9.32 -15.11 -6.70
C GLN A 69 7.87 -14.69 -6.93
N MET A 70 6.94 -15.64 -7.09
CA MET A 70 5.51 -15.34 -7.27
C MET A 70 4.92 -14.60 -6.07
N LYS A 71 5.30 -14.99 -4.85
CA LYS A 71 4.88 -14.30 -3.62
C LYS A 71 5.43 -12.88 -3.55
N GLN A 72 6.70 -12.69 -3.90
CA GLN A 72 7.33 -11.37 -3.96
C GLN A 72 6.65 -10.45 -4.98
N VAL A 73 6.38 -10.94 -6.19
CA VAL A 73 5.68 -10.17 -7.24
C VAL A 73 4.27 -9.78 -6.78
N ARG A 74 3.54 -10.70 -6.14
CA ARG A 74 2.21 -10.39 -5.60
C ARG A 74 2.27 -9.31 -4.53
N GLN A 75 3.22 -9.39 -3.61
CA GLN A 75 3.40 -8.38 -2.56
C GLN A 75 3.73 -7.01 -3.16
N LEU A 76 4.69 -6.95 -4.08
CA LEU A 76 5.05 -5.72 -4.80
C LEU A 76 3.86 -5.11 -5.55
N ALA A 77 3.02 -5.95 -6.17
CA ALA A 77 1.81 -5.48 -6.85
C ALA A 77 0.77 -4.90 -5.89
N LEU A 78 0.67 -5.42 -4.66
CA LEU A 78 -0.20 -4.86 -3.63
C LEU A 78 0.35 -3.54 -3.09
N ASP A 79 1.64 -3.48 -2.78
CA ASP A 79 2.31 -2.28 -2.28
C ASP A 79 2.22 -1.14 -3.31
N LYS A 80 2.46 -1.43 -4.59
CA LYS A 80 2.32 -0.45 -5.68
C LYS A 80 0.89 0.11 -5.78
N LYS A 81 -0.13 -0.74 -5.64
CA LYS A 81 -1.53 -0.29 -5.66
C LYS A 81 -1.83 0.63 -4.47
N ALA A 82 -1.32 0.31 -3.28
CA ALA A 82 -1.48 1.16 -2.10
C ALA A 82 -0.80 2.53 -2.29
N ASP A 83 0.39 2.55 -2.90
CA ASP A 83 1.11 3.79 -3.21
C ASP A 83 0.39 4.67 -4.25
N GLU A 84 -0.13 4.07 -5.33
CA GLU A 84 -0.93 4.78 -6.34
C GLU A 84 -2.13 5.48 -5.70
N ILE A 85 -2.79 4.80 -4.76
CA ILE A 85 -3.96 5.33 -4.05
C ILE A 85 -3.57 6.47 -3.12
N LEU A 86 -2.50 6.27 -2.35
CA LEU A 86 -1.98 7.31 -1.48
C LEU A 86 -1.61 8.56 -2.28
N GLN A 87 -1.05 8.39 -3.48
CA GLN A 87 -0.69 9.50 -4.35
C GLN A 87 -1.93 10.26 -4.83
N VAL A 88 -3.00 9.56 -5.23
CA VAL A 88 -4.27 10.20 -5.63
C VAL A 88 -4.87 10.99 -4.47
N VAL A 89 -4.92 10.40 -3.27
CA VAL A 89 -5.46 11.07 -2.08
C VAL A 89 -4.62 12.30 -1.71
N LYS A 90 -3.29 12.21 -1.81
CA LYS A 90 -2.39 13.35 -1.60
C LYS A 90 -2.57 14.47 -2.63
N ASP A 91 -2.74 14.12 -3.90
CA ASP A 91 -2.99 15.10 -4.97
C ASP A 91 -4.31 15.84 -4.73
N ILE A 92 -5.37 15.11 -4.37
CA ILE A 92 -6.66 15.70 -4.00
C ILE A 92 -6.50 16.64 -2.80
N ASP A 93 -5.79 16.22 -1.74
CA ASP A 93 -5.54 17.07 -0.56
C ASP A 93 -4.76 18.35 -0.90
N ALA A 94 -3.77 18.27 -1.80
CA ALA A 94 -3.01 19.43 -2.25
C ALA A 94 -3.89 20.42 -3.04
N ARG A 95 -4.73 19.91 -3.95
CA ARG A 95 -5.70 20.72 -4.70
C ARG A 95 -6.72 21.38 -3.78
N LEU A 96 -7.28 20.61 -2.84
CA LEU A 96 -8.19 21.13 -1.82
C LEU A 96 -7.51 22.23 -1.00
N SER A 97 -6.28 22.00 -0.53
CA SER A 97 -5.53 22.99 0.25
C SER A 97 -5.30 24.29 -0.53
N ALA A 98 -5.05 24.21 -1.84
CA ALA A 98 -4.92 25.39 -2.70
C ALA A 98 -6.26 26.13 -2.87
N LEU A 99 -7.36 25.40 -3.13
CA LEU A 99 -8.69 25.99 -3.28
C LEU A 99 -9.18 26.64 -1.98
N LEU A 100 -8.83 26.08 -0.83
CA LEU A 100 -9.17 26.63 0.48
C LEU A 100 -8.50 27.98 0.78
N GLN A 101 -7.41 28.31 0.08
CA GLN A 101 -6.73 29.61 0.12
C GLN A 101 -7.37 30.64 -0.85
N THR A 102 -8.51 30.32 -1.47
CA THR A 102 -9.25 31.31 -2.26
C THR A 102 -9.74 32.44 -1.37
N HIS A 103 -9.35 33.66 -1.71
CA HIS A 103 -9.72 34.87 -0.99
C HIS A 103 -11.20 35.22 -1.23
N ILE A 104 -11.95 35.41 -0.15
CA ILE A 104 -13.38 35.75 -0.17
C ILE A 104 -13.57 37.26 -0.02
N GLY A 105 -12.76 37.91 0.82
CA GLY A 105 -12.96 39.30 1.19
C GLY A 105 -12.16 39.66 2.44
N ARG A 106 -12.53 40.76 3.10
CA ARG A 106 -11.91 41.19 4.36
C ARG A 106 -12.96 41.37 5.44
N THR A 107 -12.66 40.92 6.65
CA THR A 107 -13.49 41.17 7.83
C THR A 107 -12.63 41.65 8.98
N SER A 108 -13.07 42.71 9.67
CA SER A 108 -12.34 43.28 10.83
C SER A 108 -10.85 43.56 10.57
N GLY A 109 -10.48 43.91 9.33
CA GLY A 109 -9.10 44.19 8.92
C GLY A 109 -8.25 42.96 8.53
N TYR A 110 -8.81 41.74 8.58
CA TYR A 110 -8.11 40.51 8.20
C TYR A 110 -8.65 39.95 6.88
N ASP A 111 -7.75 39.35 6.09
CA ASP A 111 -8.11 38.65 4.86
C ASP A 111 -8.89 37.36 5.19
N LEU A 112 -10.01 37.16 4.50
CA LEU A 112 -10.92 36.04 4.67
C LEU A 112 -10.73 35.05 3.52
N TYR A 113 -10.68 33.76 3.86
CA TYR A 113 -10.42 32.67 2.94
C TYR A 113 -11.44 31.56 3.16
N ILE A 114 -11.61 30.68 2.18
CA ILE A 114 -12.55 29.55 2.29
C ILE A 114 -12.25 28.66 3.50
N PHE A 115 -10.97 28.47 3.88
CA PHE A 115 -10.66 27.69 5.09
C PHE A 115 -11.24 28.29 6.39
N HIS A 116 -11.40 29.61 6.49
CA HIS A 116 -12.08 30.25 7.61
C HIS A 116 -13.58 29.88 7.61
N MET A 117 -14.19 29.78 6.43
CA MET A 117 -15.60 29.40 6.27
C MET A 117 -15.84 27.93 6.60
N VAL A 118 -14.88 27.06 6.30
CA VAL A 118 -14.91 25.66 6.76
C VAL A 118 -14.97 25.59 8.29
N ALA A 119 -14.15 26.38 8.98
CA ALA A 119 -14.16 26.43 10.45
C ALA A 119 -15.48 26.97 11.00
N GLU A 120 -16.04 28.02 10.38
CA GLU A 120 -17.35 28.57 10.75
C GLU A 120 -18.50 27.57 10.52
N ALA A 121 -18.48 26.83 9.42
CA ALA A 121 -19.44 25.77 9.15
C ALA A 121 -19.37 24.66 10.21
N GLY A 122 -18.16 24.22 10.57
CA GLY A 122 -17.94 23.22 11.63
C GLY A 122 -18.43 23.68 13.00
N ARG A 123 -18.43 24.99 13.27
CA ARG A 123 -19.00 25.60 14.49
C ARG A 123 -20.55 25.64 14.48
N GLY A 124 -21.18 25.40 13.34
CA GLY A 124 -22.62 25.55 13.14
C GLY A 124 -23.06 26.99 12.91
N ALA A 125 -22.24 27.79 12.21
CA ALA A 125 -22.53 29.21 11.96
C ALA A 125 -23.84 29.44 11.20
N LYS A 126 -24.27 28.52 10.33
CA LYS A 126 -25.57 28.62 9.64
C LYS A 126 -26.73 28.58 10.61
N GLN A 127 -26.71 27.65 11.57
CA GLN A 127 -27.79 27.49 12.54
C GLN A 127 -27.79 28.63 13.57
N LYS A 128 -26.61 29.10 13.97
CA LYS A 128 -26.46 30.20 14.92
C LYS A 128 -26.76 31.58 14.31
N GLY A 129 -26.50 31.74 13.01
CA GLY A 129 -26.75 33.00 12.29
C GLY A 129 -25.92 34.17 12.80
N ASP A 130 -24.82 33.92 13.50
CA ASP A 130 -23.98 34.90 14.21
C ASP A 130 -22.72 35.31 13.44
N SER A 131 -22.47 34.71 12.28
CA SER A 131 -21.30 34.99 11.45
C SER A 131 -21.69 35.70 10.15
N ASN A 132 -21.43 37.02 10.09
CA ASN A 132 -21.72 37.83 8.89
C ASN A 132 -20.88 37.39 7.69
N GLY A 133 -19.58 37.12 7.90
CA GLY A 133 -18.69 36.65 6.83
C GLY A 133 -19.13 35.29 6.26
N TYR A 134 -19.69 34.40 7.09
CA TYR A 134 -20.24 33.14 6.61
C TYR A 134 -21.52 33.31 5.79
N LYS A 135 -22.41 34.23 6.19
CA LYS A 135 -23.63 34.54 5.41
C LYS A 135 -23.28 35.11 4.04
N GLU A 136 -22.33 36.05 3.99
CA GLU A 136 -21.84 36.64 2.75
C GLU A 136 -21.17 35.58 1.86
N PHE A 137 -20.35 34.71 2.44
CA PHE A 137 -19.77 33.56 1.73
C PHE A 137 -20.84 32.66 1.11
N LEU A 138 -21.91 32.31 1.84
CA LEU A 138 -22.99 31.48 1.30
C LEU A 138 -23.66 32.14 0.08
N GLN A 139 -23.80 33.47 0.08
CA GLN A 139 -24.36 34.21 -1.04
C GLN A 139 -23.42 34.21 -2.26
N ILE A 140 -22.15 34.59 -2.06
CA ILE A 140 -21.16 34.69 -3.15
C ILE A 140 -20.87 33.30 -3.76
N SER A 141 -20.91 32.24 -2.96
CA SER A 141 -20.72 30.86 -3.40
C SER A 141 -21.84 30.33 -4.30
N THR A 142 -22.99 31.01 -4.33
CA THR A 142 -24.12 30.70 -5.22
C THR A 142 -24.20 31.61 -6.45
N ASP A 143 -23.38 32.67 -6.50
CA ASP A 143 -23.35 33.62 -7.60
C ASP A 143 -22.56 33.05 -8.79
N PRO A 144 -23.21 32.72 -9.93
CA PRO A 144 -22.56 32.06 -11.05
C PRO A 144 -21.42 32.90 -11.63
N GLY A 145 -20.23 32.31 -11.74
CA GLY A 145 -19.05 32.98 -12.31
C GLY A 145 -18.23 33.78 -11.30
N SER A 146 -18.62 33.79 -10.02
CA SER A 146 -17.73 34.29 -8.97
C SER A 146 -16.54 33.35 -8.78
N LEU A 147 -15.38 33.91 -8.41
CA LEU A 147 -14.18 33.11 -8.12
C LEU A 147 -14.44 32.11 -6.98
N VAL A 148 -15.25 32.52 -5.99
CA VAL A 148 -15.61 31.69 -4.84
C VAL A 148 -16.54 30.55 -5.25
N GLU A 149 -17.54 30.79 -6.10
CA GLU A 149 -18.39 29.73 -6.66
C GLU A 149 -17.56 28.70 -7.41
N ALA A 150 -16.67 29.15 -8.29
CA ALA A 150 -15.79 28.26 -9.05
C ALA A 150 -14.90 27.41 -8.12
N ALA A 151 -14.32 28.00 -7.08
CA ALA A 151 -13.52 27.30 -6.10
C ALA A 151 -14.36 26.28 -5.29
N VAL A 152 -15.55 26.67 -4.85
CA VAL A 152 -16.48 25.79 -4.10
C VAL A 152 -16.96 24.62 -4.95
N ARG A 153 -17.26 24.86 -6.24
CA ARG A 153 -17.64 23.82 -7.19
C ARG A 153 -16.51 22.81 -7.39
N GLU A 154 -15.28 23.30 -7.54
CA GLU A 154 -14.11 22.43 -7.66
C GLU A 154 -13.85 21.65 -6.36
N ILE A 155 -13.96 22.29 -5.18
CA ILE A 155 -13.86 21.58 -3.88
C ILE A 155 -14.88 20.45 -3.81
N ARG A 156 -16.14 20.70 -4.20
CA ARG A 156 -17.18 19.67 -4.24
C ARG A 156 -16.80 18.52 -5.16
N HIS A 157 -16.26 18.83 -6.35
CA HIS A 157 -15.80 17.82 -7.29
C HIS A 157 -14.68 16.96 -6.68
N GLN A 158 -13.66 17.58 -6.08
CA GLN A 158 -12.54 16.89 -5.44
C GLN A 158 -13.00 15.97 -4.29
N VAL A 159 -13.95 16.43 -3.46
CA VAL A 159 -14.54 15.61 -2.37
C VAL A 159 -15.32 14.40 -2.92
N LEU A 160 -16.08 14.60 -3.99
CA LEU A 160 -16.80 13.51 -4.68
C LEU A 160 -15.83 12.47 -5.24
N THR A 161 -14.81 12.93 -5.97
CA THR A 161 -13.78 12.06 -6.54
C THR A 161 -13.06 11.27 -5.46
N MET A 162 -12.72 11.90 -4.33
CA MET A 162 -12.11 11.20 -3.20
C MET A 162 -13.02 10.10 -2.66
N CYS A 163 -14.31 10.40 -2.44
CA CYS A 163 -15.24 9.40 -1.94
C CYS A 163 -15.44 8.23 -2.92
N GLU A 164 -15.58 8.49 -4.21
CA GLU A 164 -15.67 7.43 -5.22
C GLU A 164 -14.42 6.55 -5.23
N PHE A 165 -13.24 7.17 -5.11
CA PHE A 165 -11.98 6.47 -5.10
C PHE A 165 -11.82 5.59 -3.85
N LEU A 166 -12.19 6.11 -2.68
CA LEU A 166 -12.22 5.35 -1.42
C LEU A 166 -13.19 4.16 -1.50
N LYS A 167 -14.41 4.35 -2.04
CA LYS A 167 -15.40 3.27 -2.21
C LYS A 167 -14.94 2.14 -3.13
N ARG A 168 -14.15 2.46 -4.17
CA ARG A 168 -13.61 1.46 -5.10
C ARG A 168 -12.45 0.66 -4.49
N TYR A 169 -11.89 1.12 -3.38
CA TYR A 169 -10.80 0.43 -2.72
C TYR A 169 -11.33 -0.58 -1.68
N PRO A 170 -10.90 -1.86 -1.73
CA PRO A 170 -11.30 -2.82 -0.72
C PRO A 170 -10.77 -2.37 0.65
N GLN A 171 -11.68 -2.15 1.59
CA GLN A 171 -11.35 -2.02 3.02
C GLN A 171 -10.52 -3.23 3.45
N GLN A 172 -9.49 -3.04 4.28
CA GLN A 172 -8.72 -4.16 4.82
C GLN A 172 -9.64 -5.11 5.59
N GLN A 173 -9.17 -6.33 5.87
CA GLN A 173 -9.92 -7.38 6.58
C GLN A 173 -10.57 -6.93 7.91
N SER A 174 -10.13 -5.81 8.48
CA SER A 174 -10.70 -5.17 9.70
C SER A 174 -11.73 -4.06 9.43
N GLY A 175 -12.19 -3.89 8.19
CA GLY A 175 -13.22 -2.90 7.82
C GLY A 175 -12.75 -1.44 7.72
N GLY A 176 -11.45 -1.18 7.82
CA GLY A 176 -10.86 0.17 7.75
C GLY A 176 -9.88 0.36 6.60
N TYR A 177 -9.51 1.60 6.31
CA TYR A 177 -8.43 1.91 5.39
C TYR A 177 -7.06 1.85 6.13
N SER A 178 -5.97 2.09 5.40
CA SER A 178 -4.67 2.34 6.04
C SER A 178 -4.75 3.62 6.90
N PRO A 179 -4.07 3.71 8.05
CA PRO A 179 -4.12 4.89 8.93
C PRO A 179 -3.85 6.22 8.22
N ILE A 180 -3.01 6.20 7.18
CA ILE A 180 -2.71 7.40 6.38
C ILE A 180 -3.92 7.82 5.54
N ILE A 181 -4.63 6.86 4.95
CA ILE A 181 -5.84 7.13 4.16
C ILE A 181 -6.96 7.64 5.08
N ASP A 182 -7.11 7.03 6.26
CA ASP A 182 -8.07 7.48 7.27
C ASP A 182 -7.80 8.92 7.71
N TYR A 183 -6.53 9.30 7.90
CA TYR A 183 -6.15 10.67 8.19
C TYR A 183 -6.64 11.65 7.13
N TYR A 184 -6.41 11.37 5.84
CA TYR A 184 -6.86 12.24 4.76
C TYR A 184 -8.39 12.26 4.64
N ALA A 185 -9.05 11.12 4.78
CA ALA A 185 -10.51 11.05 4.77
C ALA A 185 -11.13 11.86 5.93
N SER A 186 -10.57 11.76 7.13
CA SER A 186 -10.94 12.56 8.31
C SER A 186 -10.63 14.05 8.13
N LYS A 187 -9.53 14.40 7.45
CA LYS A 187 -9.23 15.79 7.10
C LYS A 187 -10.28 16.36 6.14
N THR A 188 -10.63 15.61 5.10
CA THR A 188 -11.64 15.98 4.09
C THR A 188 -13.06 16.04 4.67
N SER A 189 -13.38 15.20 5.67
CA SER A 189 -14.70 15.20 6.32
C SER A 189 -15.05 16.55 6.98
N ARG A 190 -14.04 17.35 7.36
CA ARG A 190 -14.22 18.71 7.90
C ARG A 190 -14.88 19.67 6.91
N LEU A 191 -14.81 19.38 5.60
CA LEU A 191 -15.44 20.19 4.55
C LEU A 191 -16.93 19.89 4.41
N ILE A 192 -17.40 18.75 4.91
CA ILE A 192 -18.77 18.25 4.71
C ILE A 192 -19.83 19.19 5.29
N PRO A 193 -19.68 19.77 6.50
CA PRO A 193 -20.66 20.75 7.02
C PRO A 193 -20.82 21.96 6.10
N MET A 194 -19.71 22.53 5.62
CA MET A 194 -19.72 23.70 4.72
C MET A 194 -20.41 23.36 3.39
N LEU A 195 -20.05 22.24 2.78
CA LEU A 195 -20.67 21.80 1.52
C LEU A 195 -22.15 21.42 1.72
N GLY A 196 -22.51 20.88 2.89
CA GLY A 196 -23.88 20.59 3.25
C GLY A 196 -24.73 21.86 3.39
N ASP A 197 -24.17 22.91 3.99
CA ASP A 197 -24.80 24.21 4.14
C ASP A 197 -25.06 24.92 2.80
N LEU A 198 -24.17 24.74 1.83
CA LEU A 198 -24.29 25.24 0.46
C LEU A 198 -25.27 24.43 -0.41
N GLY A 199 -25.63 23.22 0.04
CA GLY A 199 -26.51 22.30 -0.70
C GLY A 199 -25.83 21.60 -1.88
N GLY A 200 -26.53 20.60 -2.44
CA GLY A 200 -26.06 19.85 -3.61
C GLY A 200 -25.01 18.76 -3.32
N LEU A 201 -24.78 18.42 -2.05
CA LEU A 201 -23.97 17.27 -1.66
C LEU A 201 -24.86 16.00 -1.60
N PRO A 202 -24.56 14.93 -2.36
CA PRO A 202 -25.29 13.67 -2.27
C PRO A 202 -25.19 13.03 -0.88
N GLU A 203 -26.26 12.40 -0.39
CA GLU A 203 -26.26 11.68 0.91
C GLU A 203 -25.18 10.60 0.98
N SER A 204 -24.94 9.90 -0.14
CA SER A 204 -23.91 8.86 -0.22
C SER A 204 -22.49 9.35 0.05
N VAL A 205 -22.23 10.66 -0.05
CA VAL A 205 -20.94 11.30 0.29
C VAL A 205 -20.87 11.61 1.77
N ARG A 206 -21.97 12.02 2.39
CA ARG A 206 -22.03 12.21 3.85
C ARG A 206 -21.76 10.89 4.56
N GLU A 207 -22.43 9.83 4.14
CA GLU A 207 -22.19 8.46 4.66
C GLU A 207 -20.74 7.98 4.46
N CYS A 208 -20.13 8.36 3.34
CA CYS A 208 -18.74 8.01 2.99
C CYS A 208 -17.73 8.51 4.03
N PHE A 209 -17.96 9.71 4.57
CA PHE A 209 -17.06 10.36 5.52
C PHE A 209 -17.53 10.25 6.98
N ASP A 210 -18.81 9.98 7.23
CA ASP A 210 -19.37 9.67 8.56
C ASP A 210 -18.92 8.29 9.06
N THR A 211 -18.77 7.31 8.16
CA THR A 211 -18.24 5.98 8.53
C THR A 211 -16.77 6.02 8.92
N THR A 212 -15.96 6.85 8.25
CA THR A 212 -14.52 7.00 8.53
C THR A 212 -14.22 7.78 9.81
N THR A 213 -15.16 8.60 10.28
CA THR A 213 -15.01 9.35 11.55
C THR A 213 -15.42 8.52 12.78
N ARG A 214 -16.16 7.42 12.62
CA ARG A 214 -16.52 6.50 13.71
C ARG A 214 -15.46 5.44 14.01
N SER A 215 -14.46 5.26 13.13
CA SER A 215 -13.37 4.29 13.29
C SER A 215 -12.08 4.89 13.88
N ALA A 216 -12.07 6.18 14.22
CA ALA A 216 -10.99 6.86 14.94
C ALA A 216 -11.37 7.08 16.41
#